data_AF-A0A1Q8ADQ1-F1
#
_entry.id   AF-A0A1Q8ADQ1-F1
#
_cell.length_a   1.000
_cell.length_b   1.000
_cell.length_c   1.000
_cell.angle_alpha   90.00
_cell.angle_beta   90.00
_cell.angle_gamma   90.00
#
_symmetry.space_group_name_H-M   'P 1'
#
loop_
_entity.id
_entity.type
_entity.pdbx_description
1 polymer ?
#
loop_
_entity_poly.entity_id
_entity_poly.type
_entity_poly.pdbx_seq_one_letter_code
_entity_poly.pdbx_strand_id
1 'polypeptide(L)'
;MLAFGWLAACTSPLATCAVQSCPEPKTLTIFAASSLQPAFGKIGNQFQANEVKAQGHVVNALSFVFAGSQMLTQQLGEGAAADIFASADIAHMTQVNAGGLVASPPRVFAHNRLEIAVARGNPKGIHTLADLARSGLVVVLADPSVPAGKYAAQALKTAGVTVKPASLEQQVTGVLSKVAFGEADAGIVYVSDIITSRQVDGVAIPNDQNVIAEYPIAVLNTGHNQAAAKDFVDFVLSADGQSLLKSAGFEGV
;
A
#
# COMPACT_ATOMS: atom_id res chain seq x y z
N MET A 1 -55.69 -68.82 20.69
CA MET A 1 -54.65 -68.65 19.65
C MET A 1 -54.60 -67.19 19.26
N LEU A 2 -53.42 -66.59 19.48
CA LEU A 2 -52.82 -65.43 18.82
C LEU A 2 -53.53 -64.05 18.85
N ALA A 3 -52.78 -63.14 19.47
CA ALA A 3 -52.96 -61.70 19.60
C ALA A 3 -52.83 -60.94 18.28
N PHE A 4 -53.46 -59.77 18.19
CA PHE A 4 -53.00 -58.65 17.36
C PHE A 4 -53.38 -57.34 18.06
N GLY A 5 -52.42 -56.74 18.76
CA GLY A 5 -52.51 -55.37 19.29
C GLY A 5 -51.94 -54.40 18.26
N TRP A 6 -52.71 -53.38 17.88
CA TRP A 6 -52.26 -52.32 16.99
C TRP A 6 -51.45 -51.29 17.78
N LEU A 7 -50.16 -51.20 17.51
CA LEU A 7 -49.28 -50.12 17.98
C LEU A 7 -49.38 -48.96 16.98
N ALA A 8 -49.95 -47.83 17.40
CA ALA A 8 -49.90 -46.59 16.64
C ALA A 8 -48.48 -46.00 16.74
N ALA A 9 -47.75 -45.98 15.63
CA ALA A 9 -46.44 -45.36 15.53
C ALA A 9 -46.59 -43.84 15.34
N CYS A 10 -46.19 -43.06 16.34
CA CYS A 10 -45.97 -41.61 16.18
C CYS A 10 -44.72 -41.39 15.33
N THR A 11 -44.90 -41.11 14.04
CA THR A 11 -43.83 -40.61 13.17
C THR A 11 -43.64 -39.12 13.42
N SER A 12 -42.72 -38.77 14.31
CA SER A 12 -42.24 -37.38 14.44
C SER A 12 -41.35 -37.05 13.24
N PRO A 13 -41.61 -35.95 12.50
CA PRO A 13 -40.69 -35.52 11.46
C PRO A 13 -39.37 -35.05 12.11
N LEU A 14 -38.27 -35.68 11.72
CA LEU A 14 -36.92 -35.20 12.02
C LEU A 14 -36.78 -33.82 11.37
N ALA A 15 -36.72 -32.78 12.20
CA ALA A 15 -36.38 -31.45 11.75
C ALA A 15 -34.94 -31.48 11.24
N THR A 16 -34.78 -31.47 9.92
CA THR A 16 -33.50 -31.14 9.28
C THR A 16 -33.16 -29.72 9.69
N CYS A 17 -32.22 -29.56 10.63
CA CYS A 17 -31.53 -28.29 10.79
C CYS A 17 -30.90 -27.96 9.44
N ALA A 18 -31.47 -26.96 8.75
CA ALA A 18 -30.78 -26.34 7.64
C ALA A 18 -29.42 -25.91 8.16
N VAL A 19 -28.35 -26.48 7.60
CA VAL A 19 -27.00 -25.99 7.82
C VAL A 19 -27.00 -24.62 7.17
N GLN A 20 -27.24 -23.58 7.97
CA GLN A 20 -27.06 -22.21 7.54
C GLN A 20 -25.58 -22.11 7.17
N SER A 21 -25.30 -22.13 5.86
CA SER A 21 -23.97 -21.86 5.35
C SER A 21 -23.57 -20.51 5.90
N CYS A 22 -22.60 -20.51 6.82
CA CYS A 22 -21.99 -19.28 7.27
C CYS A 22 -21.49 -18.59 5.99
N PRO A 23 -21.91 -17.34 5.70
CA PRO A 23 -21.46 -16.66 4.50
C PRO A 23 -19.94 -16.71 4.46
N GLU A 24 -19.38 -17.20 3.35
CA GLU A 24 -17.94 -17.30 3.18
C GLU A 24 -17.32 -15.91 3.44
N PRO A 25 -16.23 -15.81 4.23
CA PRO A 25 -15.62 -14.53 4.52
C PRO A 25 -15.27 -13.79 3.23
N LYS A 26 -15.99 -12.70 2.95
CA LYS A 26 -15.68 -11.82 1.82
C LYS A 26 -14.44 -11.02 2.17
N THR A 27 -13.28 -11.60 1.87
CA THR A 27 -11.97 -10.96 2.01
C THR A 27 -11.75 -10.00 0.86
N LEU A 28 -11.41 -8.75 1.17
CA LEU A 28 -11.00 -7.75 0.17
C LEU A 28 -9.47 -7.75 0.06
N THR A 29 -8.94 -8.11 -1.10
CA THR A 29 -7.49 -8.19 -1.36
C THR A 29 -7.00 -6.89 -1.99
N ILE A 30 -6.01 -6.26 -1.36
CA ILE A 30 -5.52 -4.93 -1.70
C ILE A 30 -4.03 -5.00 -1.98
N PHE A 31 -3.64 -4.79 -3.23
CA PHE A 31 -2.25 -4.64 -3.64
C PHE A 31 -1.88 -3.18 -3.50
N ALA A 32 -0.95 -2.85 -2.60
CA ALA A 32 -0.59 -1.48 -2.29
C ALA A 32 0.92 -1.28 -2.24
N ALA A 33 1.39 -0.15 -2.77
CA ALA A 33 2.79 0.25 -2.66
C ALA A 33 3.26 0.22 -1.20
N SER A 34 4.48 -0.24 -0.95
CA SER A 34 4.96 -0.46 0.43
C SER A 34 5.00 0.80 1.30
N SER A 35 5.17 1.99 0.72
CA SER A 35 5.09 3.27 1.44
C SER A 35 3.69 3.59 1.98
N LEU A 36 2.65 2.93 1.47
CA LEU A 36 1.29 3.07 1.96
C LEU A 36 1.02 2.24 3.23
N GLN A 37 1.89 1.28 3.58
CA GLN A 37 1.63 0.31 4.64
C GLN A 37 1.18 0.94 5.97
N PRO A 38 1.85 1.97 6.52
CA PRO A 38 1.41 2.58 7.77
C PRO A 38 0.03 3.28 7.67
N ALA A 39 -0.24 3.94 6.54
CA ALA A 39 -1.50 4.65 6.32
C ALA A 39 -2.65 3.68 6.04
N PHE A 40 -2.44 2.71 5.16
CA PHE A 40 -3.44 1.71 4.77
C PHE A 40 -3.78 0.76 5.91
N GLY A 41 -2.85 0.49 6.84
CA GLY A 41 -3.17 -0.20 8.08
C GLY A 41 -4.20 0.55 8.93
N LYS A 42 -4.03 1.87 9.11
CA LYS A 42 -4.99 2.70 9.84
C LYS A 42 -6.31 2.86 9.10
N ILE A 43 -6.26 3.09 7.79
CA ILE A 43 -7.44 3.18 6.93
C ILE A 43 -8.23 1.88 6.98
N GLY A 44 -7.57 0.72 6.88
CA GLY A 44 -8.23 -0.58 6.96
C GLY A 44 -8.95 -0.79 8.29
N ASN A 45 -8.29 -0.47 9.41
CA ASN A 45 -8.91 -0.54 10.73
C ASN A 45 -10.13 0.39 10.86
N GLN A 46 -10.01 1.64 10.38
CA GLN A 46 -11.10 2.61 10.46
C GLN A 46 -12.25 2.25 9.52
N PHE A 47 -11.94 1.75 8.32
CA PHE A 47 -12.91 1.22 7.38
C PHE A 47 -13.72 0.10 8.04
N GLN A 48 -13.07 -0.95 8.56
CA GLN A 48 -13.76 -2.06 9.22
C GLN A 48 -14.58 -1.63 10.45
N ALA A 49 -14.14 -0.63 11.21
CA ALA A 49 -14.93 -0.07 12.31
C ALA A 49 -16.17 0.69 11.83
N ASN A 50 -16.08 1.32 10.66
CA ASN A 50 -17.16 2.06 10.01
C ASN A 50 -18.10 1.17 9.17
N GLU A 51 -17.70 -0.05 8.80
CA GLU A 51 -18.52 -1.02 8.05
C GLU A 51 -19.82 -1.42 8.79
N VAL A 52 -19.90 -1.20 10.10
CA VAL A 52 -21.18 -1.28 10.86
C VAL A 52 -22.20 -0.23 10.35
N LYS A 53 -21.76 0.77 9.56
CA LYS A 53 -22.56 1.88 9.01
C LYS A 53 -22.54 1.96 7.46
N ALA A 54 -21.70 1.21 6.78
CA ALA A 54 -21.56 1.27 5.32
C ALA A 54 -22.54 0.30 4.63
N GLN A 55 -23.64 0.82 4.09
CA GLN A 55 -24.52 0.30 3.02
C GLN A 55 -24.93 -1.21 3.03
N GLY A 56 -24.64 -1.98 4.07
CA GLY A 56 -24.91 -3.41 4.17
C GLY A 56 -23.93 -4.33 3.43
N HIS A 57 -22.83 -3.82 2.87
CA HIS A 57 -21.81 -4.66 2.22
C HIS A 57 -20.83 -5.19 3.26
N VAL A 58 -21.06 -6.37 3.79
CA VAL A 58 -20.18 -6.91 4.85
C VAL A 58 -18.80 -7.28 4.29
N VAL A 59 -17.75 -6.54 4.70
CA VAL A 59 -16.35 -6.93 4.55
C VAL A 59 -15.85 -7.59 5.83
N ASN A 60 -15.64 -8.92 5.77
CA ASN A 60 -15.23 -9.70 6.94
C ASN A 60 -13.71 -9.61 7.20
N ALA A 61 -12.91 -9.32 6.18
CA ALA A 61 -11.46 -9.24 6.29
C ALA A 61 -10.86 -8.35 5.19
N LEU A 62 -9.79 -7.65 5.53
CA LEU A 62 -8.91 -6.97 4.57
C LEU A 62 -7.59 -7.74 4.49
N SER A 63 -7.18 -8.10 3.28
CA SER A 63 -5.89 -8.75 3.00
C SER A 63 -5.02 -7.77 2.22
N PHE A 64 -4.02 -7.20 2.87
CA PHE A 64 -3.08 -6.30 2.21
C PHE A 64 -1.83 -7.04 1.74
N VAL A 65 -1.47 -6.83 0.48
CA VAL A 65 -0.17 -7.23 -0.09
C VAL A 65 0.62 -5.96 -0.36
N PHE A 66 1.64 -5.73 0.46
CA PHE A 66 2.54 -4.57 0.34
C PHE A 66 3.84 -4.96 -0.36
N ALA A 67 4.18 -4.24 -1.42
CA ALA A 67 5.42 -4.44 -2.16
C ALA A 67 5.78 -3.19 -2.99
N GLY A 68 6.91 -3.24 -3.71
CA GLY A 68 7.19 -2.25 -4.75
C GLY A 68 6.09 -2.27 -5.83
N SER A 69 5.65 -1.10 -6.29
CA SER A 69 4.58 -0.99 -7.30
C SER A 69 4.91 -1.73 -8.59
N GLN A 70 6.19 -1.84 -8.93
CA GLN A 70 6.67 -2.61 -10.08
C GLN A 70 6.42 -4.12 -9.92
N MET A 71 6.66 -4.67 -8.73
CA MET A 71 6.41 -6.09 -8.47
C MET A 71 4.92 -6.40 -8.46
N LEU A 72 4.11 -5.53 -7.83
CA LEU A 72 2.66 -5.70 -7.81
C LEU A 72 2.06 -5.61 -9.21
N THR A 73 2.57 -4.70 -10.04
CA THR A 73 2.17 -4.58 -11.45
C THR A 73 2.51 -5.85 -12.24
N GLN A 74 3.71 -6.39 -12.04
CA GLN A 74 4.12 -7.66 -12.66
C GLN A 74 3.19 -8.80 -12.23
N GLN A 75 2.94 -8.96 -10.92
CA GLN A 75 2.06 -10.00 -10.39
C GLN A 75 0.64 -9.92 -10.98
N LEU A 76 0.08 -8.71 -11.08
CA LEU A 76 -1.22 -8.50 -11.73
C LEU A 76 -1.20 -8.91 -13.20
N GLY A 77 -0.13 -8.57 -13.94
CA GLY A 77 0.06 -8.99 -15.33
C GLY A 77 0.24 -10.50 -15.50
N GLU A 78 0.77 -11.18 -14.49
CA GLU A 78 0.92 -12.65 -14.44
C GLU A 78 -0.35 -13.37 -13.97
N GLY A 79 -1.43 -12.63 -13.69
CA GLY A 79 -2.73 -13.18 -13.34
C GLY A 79 -3.01 -13.29 -11.84
N ALA A 80 -2.21 -12.65 -10.98
CA ALA A 80 -2.57 -12.53 -9.56
C ALA A 80 -3.90 -11.79 -9.41
N ALA A 81 -4.78 -12.33 -8.58
CA ALA A 81 -6.08 -11.72 -8.29
C ALA A 81 -5.97 -10.75 -7.11
N ALA A 82 -6.41 -9.51 -7.32
CA ALA A 82 -6.67 -8.53 -6.27
C ALA A 82 -7.94 -7.74 -6.61
N ASP A 83 -8.55 -7.15 -5.59
CA ASP A 83 -9.74 -6.29 -5.73
C ASP A 83 -9.36 -4.82 -5.97
N ILE A 84 -8.25 -4.37 -5.37
CA ILE A 84 -7.77 -2.99 -5.44
C ILE A 84 -6.28 -2.96 -5.73
N PHE A 85 -5.86 -2.04 -6.59
CA PHE A 85 -4.46 -1.67 -6.77
C PHE A 85 -4.25 -0.20 -6.38
N ALA A 86 -3.28 0.06 -5.50
CA ALA A 86 -2.82 1.39 -5.12
C ALA A 86 -1.31 1.53 -5.40
N SER A 87 -0.96 2.31 -6.41
CA SER A 87 0.42 2.50 -6.87
C SER A 87 1.05 3.76 -6.25
N ALA A 88 2.39 3.81 -6.20
CA ALA A 88 3.14 5.02 -5.87
C ALA A 88 3.52 5.87 -7.11
N ASP A 89 3.07 5.47 -8.30
CA ASP A 89 3.15 6.30 -9.50
C ASP A 89 2.02 6.03 -10.51
N ILE A 90 1.84 7.00 -11.41
CA ILE A 90 0.93 6.93 -12.56
C ILE A 90 1.38 5.91 -13.60
N ALA A 91 2.69 5.71 -13.77
CA ALA A 91 3.24 4.86 -14.82
C ALA A 91 2.81 3.39 -14.67
N HIS A 92 2.94 2.83 -13.46
CA HIS A 92 2.53 1.47 -13.18
C HIS A 92 1.01 1.30 -13.22
N MET A 93 0.25 2.27 -12.70
CA MET A 93 -1.21 2.26 -12.85
C MET A 93 -1.65 2.29 -14.31
N THR A 94 -0.95 3.08 -15.15
CA THR A 94 -1.20 3.14 -16.59
C THR A 94 -0.92 1.79 -17.24
N GLN A 95 0.14 1.08 -16.84
CA GLN A 95 0.43 -0.27 -17.33
C GLN A 95 -0.67 -1.27 -16.94
N VAL A 96 -1.13 -1.27 -15.68
CA VAL A 96 -2.22 -2.13 -15.22
C VAL A 96 -3.53 -1.82 -15.97
N ASN A 97 -3.82 -0.55 -16.20
CA ASN A 97 -4.99 -0.12 -16.96
C ASN A 97 -4.90 -0.53 -18.44
N ALA A 98 -3.74 -0.36 -19.08
CA ALA A 98 -3.50 -0.77 -20.46
C ALA A 98 -3.61 -2.29 -20.65
N GLY A 99 -3.34 -3.07 -19.59
CA GLY A 99 -3.60 -4.51 -19.54
C GLY A 99 -5.07 -4.90 -19.42
N GLY A 100 -6.00 -3.95 -19.36
CA GLY A 100 -7.44 -4.21 -19.22
C GLY A 100 -7.85 -4.71 -17.83
N LEU A 101 -6.99 -4.57 -16.82
CA LEU A 101 -7.21 -5.12 -15.48
C LEU A 101 -8.01 -4.18 -14.58
N VAL A 102 -8.22 -2.93 -14.98
CA VAL A 102 -8.90 -1.91 -14.18
C VAL A 102 -10.41 -1.87 -14.50
N ALA A 103 -11.25 -1.88 -13.47
CA ALA A 103 -12.71 -1.87 -13.58
C ALA A 103 -13.30 -0.46 -13.71
N SER A 104 -12.60 0.56 -13.20
CA SER A 104 -13.03 1.96 -13.16
C SER A 104 -11.85 2.91 -13.30
N PRO A 105 -12.01 4.10 -13.91
CA PRO A 105 -10.90 5.05 -14.08
C PRO A 105 -10.09 5.26 -12.79
N PRO A 106 -8.76 5.10 -12.82
CA PRO A 106 -7.93 5.33 -11.65
C PRO A 106 -8.07 6.74 -11.11
N ARG A 107 -7.96 6.88 -9.78
CA ARG A 107 -8.06 8.16 -9.09
C ARG A 107 -6.77 8.43 -8.34
N VAL A 108 -6.15 9.59 -8.55
CA VAL A 108 -5.11 10.06 -7.65
C VAL A 108 -5.77 10.37 -6.31
N PHE A 109 -5.21 9.83 -5.22
CA PHE A 109 -5.75 9.97 -3.87
C PHE A 109 -4.77 10.59 -2.87
N ALA A 110 -3.49 10.69 -3.24
CA ALA A 110 -2.46 11.31 -2.43
C ALA A 110 -1.28 11.76 -3.29
N HIS A 111 -0.56 12.76 -2.78
CA HIS A 111 0.76 13.18 -3.24
C HIS A 111 1.81 12.90 -2.18
N ASN A 112 3.08 12.83 -2.59
CA ASN A 112 4.20 12.72 -1.68
C ASN A 112 5.45 13.40 -2.26
N ARG A 113 6.43 13.66 -1.41
CA ARG A 113 7.74 14.21 -1.81
C ARG A 113 8.85 13.30 -1.32
N LEU A 114 10.02 13.45 -1.93
CA LEU A 114 11.21 12.76 -1.46
C LEU A 114 11.88 13.51 -0.32
N GLU A 115 12.54 12.75 0.54
CA GLU A 115 13.41 13.25 1.60
C GLU A 115 14.62 12.31 1.74
N ILE A 116 15.75 12.84 2.17
CA ILE A 116 16.92 12.01 2.50
C ILE A 116 16.71 11.48 3.92
N ALA A 117 16.59 10.17 4.06
CA ALA A 117 16.65 9.48 5.35
C ALA A 117 18.10 9.43 5.84
N VAL A 118 18.31 9.78 7.11
CA VAL A 118 19.58 9.65 7.81
C VAL A 118 19.37 9.06 9.20
N ALA A 119 20.42 8.49 9.81
CA ALA A 119 20.37 8.08 11.21
C ALA A 119 20.00 9.25 12.13
N ARG A 120 19.32 8.97 13.25
CA ARG A 120 18.93 9.99 14.26
C ARG A 120 20.11 10.86 14.66
N GLY A 121 19.87 12.18 14.71
CA GLY A 121 20.88 13.20 14.99
C GLY A 121 21.81 13.51 13.82
N ASN A 122 21.64 12.85 12.66
CA ASN A 122 22.42 13.07 11.44
C ASN A 122 23.96 13.07 11.70
N PRO A 123 24.54 11.98 12.22
CA PRO A 123 25.94 11.94 12.66
C PRO A 123 26.94 12.14 11.51
N LYS A 124 26.52 11.98 10.26
CA LYS A 124 27.32 12.22 9.07
C LYS A 124 27.21 13.64 8.53
N GLY A 125 26.37 14.50 9.12
CA GLY A 125 26.20 15.89 8.67
C GLY A 125 25.81 15.99 7.20
N ILE A 126 24.76 15.26 6.79
CA ILE A 126 24.20 15.30 5.43
C ILE A 126 23.14 16.39 5.40
N HIS A 127 23.24 17.34 4.48
CA HIS A 127 22.32 18.49 4.41
C HIS A 127 21.68 18.66 3.03
N THR A 128 22.26 18.06 2.01
CA THR A 128 21.83 18.22 0.61
C THR A 128 21.99 16.92 -0.17
N LEU A 129 21.39 16.86 -1.37
CA LEU A 129 21.64 15.75 -2.30
C LEU A 129 23.13 15.63 -2.65
N ALA A 130 23.86 16.74 -2.75
CA ALA A 130 25.30 16.73 -3.07
C ALA A 130 26.14 16.00 -2.02
N ASP A 131 25.73 16.04 -0.75
CA ASP A 131 26.43 15.34 0.33
C ASP A 131 26.41 13.82 0.17
N LEU A 132 25.43 13.27 -0.55
CA LEU A 132 25.32 11.83 -0.82
C LEU A 132 26.44 11.32 -1.73
N ALA A 133 27.15 12.21 -2.44
CA ALA A 133 28.29 11.85 -3.28
C ALA A 133 29.64 11.87 -2.53
N ARG A 134 29.68 12.25 -1.25
CA ARG A 134 30.92 12.28 -0.45
C ARG A 134 31.50 10.88 -0.30
N SER A 135 32.82 10.79 -0.39
CA SER A 135 33.55 9.53 -0.17
C SER A 135 33.36 9.01 1.25
N GLY A 136 33.21 7.68 1.40
CA GLY A 136 33.10 7.03 2.70
C GLY A 136 31.70 6.99 3.29
N LEU A 137 30.68 7.45 2.55
CA LEU A 137 29.28 7.22 2.88
C LEU A 137 28.77 5.91 2.29
N VAL A 138 27.99 5.18 3.09
CA VAL A 138 27.17 4.06 2.61
C VAL A 138 25.79 4.61 2.27
N VAL A 139 25.55 4.88 0.99
CA VAL A 139 24.23 5.33 0.51
C VAL A 139 23.49 4.15 -0.11
N VAL A 140 22.23 3.96 0.27
CA VAL A 140 21.34 2.96 -0.33
C VAL A 140 20.16 3.65 -0.99
N LEU A 141 19.74 3.17 -2.15
CA LEU A 141 18.61 3.72 -2.90
C LEU A 141 17.64 2.60 -3.25
N ALA A 142 16.41 2.93 -3.60
CA ALA A 142 15.54 1.96 -4.24
C ALA A 142 15.98 1.76 -5.69
N ASP A 143 15.76 0.56 -6.23
CA ASP A 143 16.02 0.25 -7.64
C ASP A 143 15.24 1.22 -8.56
N PRO A 144 15.81 1.67 -9.70
CA PRO A 144 15.12 2.59 -10.62
C PRO A 144 13.79 2.09 -11.19
N SER A 145 13.50 0.79 -11.13
CA SER A 145 12.18 0.23 -11.46
C SER A 145 11.13 0.50 -10.37
N VAL A 146 11.55 0.70 -9.11
CA VAL A 146 10.67 1.12 -8.00
C VAL A 146 10.35 2.61 -8.17
N PRO A 147 9.09 3.05 -7.96
CA PRO A 147 8.75 4.48 -8.05
C PRO A 147 9.66 5.40 -7.23
N ALA A 148 9.98 5.03 -5.98
CA ALA A 148 10.89 5.82 -5.14
C ALA A 148 12.31 5.92 -5.74
N GLY A 149 12.81 4.84 -6.34
CA GLY A 149 14.13 4.81 -6.98
C GLY A 149 14.16 5.64 -8.26
N LYS A 150 13.10 5.54 -9.07
CA LYS A 150 12.89 6.38 -10.26
C LYS A 150 12.89 7.87 -9.89
N TYR A 151 12.10 8.25 -8.88
CA TYR A 151 12.02 9.64 -8.44
C TYR A 151 13.33 10.12 -7.80
N ALA A 152 14.01 9.28 -7.02
CA ALA A 152 15.32 9.59 -6.47
C ALA A 152 16.36 9.83 -7.58
N ALA A 153 16.38 8.98 -8.61
CA ALA A 153 17.25 9.16 -9.78
C ALA A 153 16.94 10.47 -10.53
N GLN A 154 15.66 10.84 -10.66
CA GLN A 154 15.26 12.12 -11.23
C GLN A 154 15.73 13.30 -10.37
N ALA A 155 15.54 13.26 -9.05
CA ALA A 155 15.98 14.32 -8.14
C ALA A 155 17.50 14.51 -8.16
N LEU A 156 18.26 13.41 -8.11
CA LEU A 156 19.72 13.41 -8.23
C LEU A 156 20.18 14.00 -9.57
N LYS A 157 19.52 13.62 -10.67
CA LYS A 157 19.80 14.17 -12.00
C LYS A 157 19.54 15.68 -12.06
N THR A 158 18.42 16.14 -11.53
CA THR A 158 18.09 17.58 -11.46
C THR A 158 19.11 18.35 -10.65
N ALA A 159 19.59 17.78 -9.54
CA ALA A 159 20.64 18.37 -8.72
C ALA A 159 22.06 18.27 -9.32
N GLY A 160 22.24 17.57 -10.45
CA GLY A 160 23.55 17.33 -11.05
C GLY A 160 24.47 16.43 -10.20
N VAL A 161 23.88 15.59 -9.35
CA VAL A 161 24.61 14.72 -8.41
C VAL A 161 24.63 13.29 -8.91
N THR A 162 25.81 12.68 -8.92
CA THR A 162 25.97 11.24 -9.19
C THR A 162 26.29 10.52 -7.88
N VAL A 163 25.43 9.57 -7.51
CA VAL A 163 25.62 8.70 -6.34
C VAL A 163 25.87 7.28 -6.83
N LYS A 164 26.89 6.61 -6.27
CA LYS A 164 27.07 5.17 -6.45
C LYS A 164 26.48 4.46 -5.22
N PRO A 165 25.27 3.90 -5.31
CA PRO A 165 24.66 3.25 -4.16
C PRO A 165 25.41 1.96 -3.80
N ALA A 166 25.49 1.66 -2.51
CA ALA A 166 25.99 0.40 -1.99
C ALA A 166 25.03 -0.77 -2.26
N SER A 167 23.72 -0.49 -2.29
CA SER A 167 22.68 -1.43 -2.70
C SER A 167 21.47 -0.72 -3.31
N LEU A 168 20.71 -1.49 -4.11
CA LEU A 168 19.45 -1.10 -4.71
C LEU A 168 18.32 -1.98 -4.15
N GLU A 169 17.39 -1.36 -3.42
CA GLU A 169 16.30 -2.06 -2.74
C GLU A 169 15.08 -2.21 -3.65
N GLN A 170 14.38 -3.35 -3.55
CA GLN A 170 13.21 -3.66 -4.37
C GLN A 170 11.92 -2.96 -3.90
N GLN A 171 12.00 -2.21 -2.80
CA GLN A 171 10.93 -1.40 -2.25
C GLN A 171 11.49 -0.32 -1.31
N VAL A 172 10.82 0.83 -1.22
CA VAL A 172 11.32 1.99 -0.45
C VAL A 172 11.46 1.71 1.05
N THR A 173 10.61 0.85 1.62
CA THR A 173 10.72 0.45 3.03
C THR A 173 12.00 -0.33 3.33
N GLY A 174 12.61 -1.00 2.33
CA GLY A 174 13.94 -1.60 2.46
C GLY A 174 15.04 -0.56 2.65
N VAL A 175 14.98 0.54 1.90
CA VAL A 175 15.90 1.69 2.04
C VAL A 175 15.80 2.27 3.45
N LEU A 176 14.57 2.56 3.87
CA LEU A 176 14.27 3.10 5.20
C LEU A 176 14.80 2.19 6.32
N SER A 177 14.62 0.87 6.19
CA SER A 177 15.03 -0.11 7.19
C SER A 177 16.55 -0.17 7.33
N LYS A 178 17.28 -0.17 6.22
CA LYS A 178 18.75 -0.16 6.23
C LYS A 178 19.32 1.09 6.89
N VAL A 179 18.73 2.26 6.66
CA VAL A 179 19.13 3.49 7.36
C VAL A 179 18.77 3.41 8.85
N ALA A 180 17.56 2.95 9.19
CA ALA A 180 17.11 2.83 10.58
C ALA A 180 17.97 1.85 11.41
N PHE A 181 18.44 0.76 10.79
CA PHE A 181 19.29 -0.24 11.45
C PHE A 181 20.80 0.07 11.35
N GLY A 182 21.18 1.20 10.74
CA GLY A 182 22.58 1.61 10.63
C GLY A 182 23.41 0.80 9.63
N GLU A 183 22.76 0.04 8.74
CA GLU A 183 23.41 -0.62 7.61
C GLU A 183 23.79 0.39 6.51
N ALA A 184 23.13 1.55 6.49
CA ALA A 184 23.40 2.65 5.58
C ALA A 184 23.43 3.98 6.32
N ASP A 185 24.29 4.89 5.85
CA ASP A 185 24.39 6.26 6.38
C ASP A 185 23.25 7.15 5.89
N ALA A 186 22.78 6.90 4.67
CA ALA A 186 21.66 7.63 4.08
C ALA A 186 20.94 6.84 2.98
N GLY A 187 19.72 7.28 2.67
CA GLY A 187 18.98 6.88 1.50
C GLY A 187 17.92 7.90 1.13
N ILE A 188 17.35 7.80 -0.06
CA ILE A 188 16.25 8.68 -0.50
C ILE A 188 14.95 7.89 -0.40
N VAL A 189 14.00 8.41 0.38
CA VAL A 189 12.68 7.81 0.66
C VAL A 189 11.59 8.87 0.54
N TYR A 190 10.35 8.54 0.87
CA TYR A 190 9.29 9.54 0.94
C TYR A 190 9.22 10.24 2.30
N VAL A 191 8.72 11.47 2.32
CA VAL A 191 8.42 12.22 3.57
C VAL A 191 7.53 11.39 4.51
N SER A 192 6.53 10.68 3.97
CA SER A 192 5.67 9.79 4.75
C SER A 192 6.45 8.66 5.45
N ASP A 193 7.50 8.13 4.83
CA ASP A 193 8.31 7.05 5.39
C ASP A 193 9.08 7.54 6.63
N ILE A 194 9.63 8.76 6.57
CA ILE A 194 10.30 9.41 7.71
C ILE A 194 9.32 9.63 8.87
N ILE A 195 8.17 10.26 8.58
CA ILE A 195 7.14 10.62 9.58
C ILE A 195 6.61 9.38 10.30
N THR A 196 6.40 8.29 9.57
CA THR A 196 5.80 7.06 10.13
C THR A 196 6.81 6.18 10.84
N SER A 197 8.08 6.15 10.40
CA SER A 197 9.13 5.35 11.02
C SER A 197 9.52 5.81 12.43
N ARG A 198 9.74 7.12 12.61
CA ARG A 198 10.29 7.73 13.84
C ARG A 198 11.66 7.19 14.29
N GLN A 199 12.31 6.33 13.50
CA GLN A 199 13.64 5.76 13.80
C GLN A 199 14.78 6.42 13.02
N VAL A 200 14.44 7.27 12.05
CA VAL A 200 15.38 8.06 11.24
C VAL A 200 15.00 9.53 11.33
N ASP A 201 15.93 10.41 10.97
CA ASP A 201 15.63 11.81 10.70
C ASP A 201 15.59 12.05 9.19
N GLY A 202 14.87 13.10 8.80
CA GLY A 202 14.74 13.55 7.42
C GLY A 202 15.58 14.79 7.14
N VAL A 203 16.17 14.83 5.95
CA VAL A 203 16.81 16.02 5.40
C VAL A 203 16.07 16.40 4.12
N ALA A 204 15.33 17.50 4.18
CA ALA A 204 14.46 17.96 3.11
C ALA A 204 15.23 18.19 1.80
N ILE A 205 14.66 17.70 0.70
CA ILE A 205 15.14 18.00 -0.66
C ILE A 205 14.41 19.25 -1.16
N PRO A 206 15.13 20.32 -1.58
CA PRO A 206 14.53 21.54 -2.10
C PRO A 206 13.53 21.30 -3.25
N ASN A 207 12.45 22.09 -3.30
CA ASN A 207 11.36 21.89 -4.26
C ASN A 207 11.78 21.93 -5.74
N ASP A 208 12.81 22.70 -6.08
CA ASP A 208 13.37 22.80 -7.42
C ASP A 208 14.21 21.56 -7.82
N GLN A 209 14.58 20.73 -6.84
CA GLN A 209 15.28 19.45 -7.04
C GLN A 209 14.37 18.23 -6.80
N ASN A 210 13.24 18.42 -6.13
CA ASN A 210 12.36 17.32 -5.70
C ASN A 210 11.36 16.92 -6.79
N VAL A 211 10.73 15.76 -6.59
CA VAL A 211 9.66 15.24 -7.44
C VAL A 211 8.41 15.03 -6.58
N ILE A 212 7.27 15.48 -7.09
CA ILE A 212 5.97 15.19 -6.49
C ILE A 212 5.50 13.85 -7.04
N ALA A 213 5.42 12.85 -6.17
CA ALA A 213 4.90 11.53 -6.50
C ALA A 213 3.38 11.53 -6.40
N GLU A 214 2.70 11.09 -7.45
CA GLU A 214 1.25 10.91 -7.47
C GLU A 214 0.88 9.45 -7.21
N TYR A 215 -0.04 9.23 -6.27
CA TYR A 215 -0.50 7.89 -5.87
C TYR A 215 -1.89 7.65 -6.42
N PRO A 216 -2.04 6.85 -7.49
CA PRO A 216 -3.33 6.43 -7.99
C PRO A 216 -3.85 5.15 -7.31
N ILE A 217 -5.17 5.05 -7.17
CA ILE A 217 -5.89 3.87 -6.71
C ILE A 217 -6.98 3.49 -7.72
N ALA A 218 -7.21 2.19 -7.91
CA ALA A 218 -8.26 1.68 -8.79
C ALA A 218 -8.82 0.34 -8.29
N VAL A 219 -10.11 0.10 -8.58
CA VAL A 219 -10.74 -1.22 -8.47
C VAL A 219 -10.35 -2.06 -9.68
N LEU A 220 -10.06 -3.34 -9.45
CA LEU A 220 -9.62 -4.28 -10.50
C LEU A 220 -10.75 -5.21 -10.95
N ASN A 221 -10.68 -5.64 -12.21
CA ASN A 221 -11.58 -6.63 -12.83
C ASN A 221 -11.33 -8.05 -12.30
N THR A 222 -10.13 -8.30 -11.79
CA THR A 222 -9.72 -9.60 -11.23
C THR A 222 -10.26 -9.87 -9.84
N GLY A 223 -10.83 -8.85 -9.19
CA GLY A 223 -11.39 -8.93 -7.85
C GLY A 223 -12.69 -9.71 -7.81
N HIS A 224 -12.98 -10.30 -6.65
CA HIS A 224 -14.20 -11.06 -6.41
C HIS A 224 -15.28 -10.23 -5.70
N ASN A 225 -14.95 -9.03 -5.21
CA ASN A 225 -15.89 -8.19 -4.47
C ASN A 225 -15.83 -6.70 -4.89
N GLN A 226 -16.29 -6.41 -6.11
CA GLN A 226 -16.25 -5.06 -6.69
C GLN A 226 -16.99 -3.99 -5.87
N ALA A 227 -18.12 -4.34 -5.24
CA ALA A 227 -18.90 -3.40 -4.43
C ALA A 227 -18.11 -2.95 -3.20
N ALA A 228 -17.59 -3.89 -2.41
CA ALA A 228 -16.74 -3.57 -1.26
C ALA A 228 -15.43 -2.89 -1.67
N ALA A 229 -14.87 -3.26 -2.82
CA ALA A 229 -13.68 -2.62 -3.35
C ALA A 229 -13.94 -1.12 -3.62
N LYS A 230 -15.10 -0.82 -4.21
CA LYS A 230 -15.54 0.56 -4.44
C LYS A 230 -15.74 1.29 -3.11
N ASP A 231 -16.38 0.67 -2.11
CA ASP A 231 -16.60 1.29 -0.80
C ASP A 231 -15.27 1.62 -0.09
N PHE A 232 -14.27 0.74 -0.19
CA PHE A 232 -12.94 1.01 0.34
C PHE A 232 -12.24 2.16 -0.39
N VAL A 233 -12.30 2.20 -1.73
CA VAL A 233 -11.74 3.31 -2.52
C VAL A 233 -12.44 4.63 -2.17
N ASP A 234 -13.77 4.62 -2.05
CA ASP A 234 -14.54 5.80 -1.63
C ASP A 234 -14.14 6.24 -0.22
N PHE A 235 -13.89 5.30 0.70
CA PHE A 235 -13.41 5.60 2.05
C PHE A 235 -12.00 6.22 2.05
N VAL A 236 -11.07 5.70 1.24
CA VAL A 236 -9.73 6.31 1.06
C VAL A 236 -9.84 7.76 0.56
N LEU A 237 -10.79 8.02 -0.33
CA LEU A 237 -11.06 9.36 -0.89
C LEU A 237 -11.88 10.27 0.03
N SER A 238 -12.53 9.71 1.06
CA SER A 238 -13.35 10.47 2.01
C SER A 238 -12.51 11.38 2.91
N ALA A 239 -13.17 12.32 3.60
CA ALA A 239 -12.51 13.20 4.57
C ALA A 239 -11.75 12.42 5.66
N ASP A 240 -12.30 11.29 6.13
CA ASP A 240 -11.67 10.43 7.14
C ASP A 240 -10.40 9.77 6.59
N GLY A 241 -10.48 9.18 5.38
CA GLY A 241 -9.34 8.55 4.70
C GLY A 241 -8.22 9.56 4.41
N GLN A 242 -8.58 10.74 3.90
CA GLN A 242 -7.64 11.83 3.63
C GLN A 242 -6.99 12.37 4.92
N SER A 243 -7.73 12.44 6.03
CA SER A 243 -7.17 12.82 7.33
C SER A 243 -6.13 11.80 7.81
N LEU A 244 -6.38 10.50 7.63
CA LEU A 244 -5.43 9.44 7.97
C LEU A 244 -4.17 9.51 7.10
N LEU A 245 -4.31 9.74 5.80
CA LEU A 245 -3.18 9.94 4.88
C LEU A 245 -2.32 11.14 5.28
N LYS A 246 -2.96 12.28 5.55
CA LYS A 246 -2.28 13.49 6.02
C LYS A 246 -1.53 13.26 7.33
N SER A 247 -2.13 12.51 8.27
CA SER A 247 -1.48 12.15 9.54
C SER A 247 -0.23 11.28 9.36
N ALA A 248 -0.14 10.57 8.23
CA ALA A 248 0.99 9.75 7.85
C ALA A 248 2.02 10.49 6.99
N GLY A 249 1.82 11.78 6.69
CA GLY A 249 2.77 12.60 5.94
C GLY A 249 2.51 12.70 4.44
N PHE A 250 1.39 12.18 3.95
CA PHE A 250 0.99 12.39 2.55
C PHE A 250 0.37 13.78 2.37
N GLU A 251 0.54 14.32 1.16
CA GLU A 251 -0.12 15.54 0.70
C GLU A 251 -1.47 15.20 0.06
N GLY A 252 -2.45 16.10 0.21
CA GLY A 252 -3.76 15.94 -0.42
C GLY A 252 -3.71 16.17 -1.94
N VAL A 253 -4.80 15.78 -2.61
CA VAL A 253 -5.04 16.00 -4.05
C VAL A 253 -5.75 17.33 -4.27
#